data_AF-A0A2E9RQR4-F1
#
_entry.id   AF-A0A2E9RQR4-F1
#
_cell.length_a   1.000
_cell.length_b   1.000
_cell.length_c   1.000
_cell.angle_alpha   90.00
_cell.angle_beta   90.00
_cell.angle_gamma   90.00
#
_symmetry.space_group_name_H-M   'P 1'
#
loop_
_entity.id
_entity.type
_entity.pdbx_description
1 polymer ?
#
loop_
_entity_poly.entity_id
_entity_poly.type
_entity_poly.pdbx_seq_one_letter_code
_entity_poly.pdbx_strand_id
1 'polypeptide(L)'
;MIHFPTTFLSVFALGLLTCSSVQAKPLKVFILCGQSNMEGHAKISTFEAMQTDPLTNPVLKEMVNEKGSPVVCDQVWISYFTGGGDNMGEGHGKLTAGFGSRRNPAEASDKIGPEFTFGIYAQKALREPVLIIKTAWGGKSIHTDFRPPSAGPYPFSEQELKNLKKRGKNLQEAKAEKKEQTGRFYRLMIEHVRRVLKDVKRVYPDYDSKDGYEIAGFAWFQGWNDMVASGTYPNRGQPGGYDAYSECMGHFIRDVRKDLKAPEMKFVIGVMGVGGPLDKYVSQRYVPIHGSFREAMAAPASMPEFKGNVAAVRTAPFWDTRLQRMEDNQGKIKQMAGFLKSKHKDHPNKDGSMDAQAQKTYLYKYRRKLISEEDESYAKIARSNAAYHYFGSAKTMARIGKAFAEAMIEMRKK
;
A
#
# COMPACT_ATOMS: atom_id res chain seq x y z
N MET A 1 13.94 93.25 24.49
CA MET A 1 14.38 92.11 23.66
C MET A 1 14.24 90.86 24.51
N ILE A 2 13.30 89.98 24.13
CA ILE A 2 12.85 88.84 24.93
C ILE A 2 13.77 87.65 24.66
N HIS A 3 14.33 87.04 25.70
CA HIS A 3 15.06 85.78 25.65
C HIS A 3 14.09 84.59 25.69
N PHE A 4 14.25 83.65 24.76
CA PHE A 4 13.61 82.33 24.79
C PHE A 4 14.69 81.28 25.12
N PRO A 5 14.48 80.37 26.08
CA PRO A 5 15.32 79.19 26.23
C PRO A 5 14.75 78.04 25.37
N THR A 6 15.61 77.43 24.56
CA THR A 6 15.26 76.27 23.74
C THR A 6 15.57 75.00 24.53
N THR A 7 14.53 74.30 24.98
CA THR A 7 14.64 73.01 25.65
C THR A 7 14.78 71.90 24.60
N PHE A 8 15.93 71.23 24.57
CA PHE A 8 16.14 70.02 23.76
C PHE A 8 15.47 68.82 24.46
N LEU A 9 14.44 68.25 23.84
CA LEU A 9 13.78 67.03 24.29
C LEU A 9 14.46 65.83 23.62
N SER A 10 15.32 65.12 24.36
CA SER A 10 15.93 63.87 23.89
C SER A 10 14.92 62.72 23.98
N VAL A 11 14.39 62.30 22.83
CA VAL A 11 13.54 61.10 22.71
C VAL A 11 14.43 59.86 22.67
N PHE A 12 14.45 59.10 23.76
CA PHE A 12 15.03 57.75 23.79
C PHE A 12 14.07 56.78 23.07
N ALA A 13 14.39 56.42 21.83
CA ALA A 13 13.70 55.36 21.11
C ALA A 13 14.16 54.00 21.66
N LEU A 14 13.35 53.39 22.54
CA LEU A 14 13.55 52.04 23.04
C LEU A 14 13.22 51.05 21.91
N GLY A 15 14.24 50.56 21.22
CA GLY A 15 14.11 49.51 20.20
C GLY A 15 13.70 48.18 20.84
N LEU A 16 12.40 47.89 20.80
CA LEU A 16 11.86 46.55 21.09
C LEU A 16 12.34 45.59 20.00
N LEU A 17 13.41 44.85 20.27
CA LEU A 17 13.75 43.62 19.55
C LEU A 17 12.63 42.61 19.78
N THR A 18 11.65 42.59 18.88
CA THR A 18 10.72 41.47 18.78
C THR A 18 11.52 40.27 18.27
N CYS A 19 12.03 39.45 19.19
CA CYS A 19 12.38 38.07 18.88
C CYS A 19 11.09 37.38 18.40
N SER A 20 10.90 37.33 17.08
CA SER A 20 9.94 36.40 16.49
C SER A 20 10.42 35.00 16.87
N SER A 21 9.84 34.41 17.91
CA SER A 21 9.93 32.98 18.10
C SER A 21 9.32 32.35 16.87
N VAL A 22 10.17 31.83 15.98
CA VAL A 22 9.71 30.92 14.93
C VAL A 22 9.14 29.73 15.69
N GLN A 23 7.82 29.74 15.89
CA GLN A 23 7.13 28.63 16.51
C GLN A 23 7.32 27.44 15.58
N ALA A 24 8.15 26.49 16.01
CA ALA A 24 8.44 25.30 15.25
C ALA A 24 7.12 24.57 14.93
N LYS A 25 7.01 24.11 13.68
CA LYS A 25 5.77 23.48 13.20
C LYS A 25 5.63 22.10 13.83
N PRO A 26 4.42 21.72 14.28
CA PRO A 26 4.20 20.40 14.88
C PRO A 26 4.47 19.30 13.84
N LEU A 27 5.10 18.22 14.29
CA LEU A 27 5.37 17.02 13.51
C LEU A 27 4.10 16.46 12.90
N LYS A 28 4.10 16.26 11.57
CA LYS A 28 3.01 15.56 10.88
C LYS A 28 3.26 14.07 10.88
N VAL A 29 2.40 13.35 11.58
CA VAL A 29 2.47 11.89 11.68
C VAL A 29 1.50 11.27 10.68
N PHE A 30 2.02 10.41 9.81
CA PHE A 30 1.21 9.61 8.88
C PHE A 30 1.36 8.13 9.19
N ILE A 31 0.23 7.43 9.26
CA ILE A 31 0.21 5.99 9.49
C ILE A 31 0.00 5.28 8.16
N LEU A 32 0.90 4.37 7.80
CA LEU A 32 0.81 3.56 6.59
C LEU A 32 0.60 2.10 7.00
N CYS A 33 -0.60 1.58 6.83
CA CYS A 33 -0.98 0.26 7.32
C CYS A 33 -1.55 -0.65 6.22
N GLY A 34 -1.31 -1.95 6.32
CA GLY A 34 -1.95 -2.92 5.45
C GLY A 34 -1.26 -4.28 5.41
N GLN A 35 -1.38 -4.97 4.28
CA GLN A 35 -0.75 -6.27 4.06
C GLN A 35 0.53 -6.16 3.20
N SER A 36 0.95 -7.24 2.53
CA SER A 36 2.12 -7.29 1.65
C SER A 36 2.23 -6.19 0.57
N ASN A 37 1.11 -5.66 0.06
CA ASN A 37 1.16 -4.54 -0.87
C ASN A 37 1.55 -3.22 -0.19
N MET A 38 1.23 -3.05 1.10
CA MET A 38 1.80 -1.98 1.94
C MET A 38 3.23 -2.32 2.36
N GLU A 39 3.57 -3.59 2.63
CA GLU A 39 4.97 -3.98 2.90
C GLU A 39 5.87 -3.51 1.76
N GLY A 40 5.48 -3.78 0.51
CA GLY A 40 6.16 -3.27 -0.67
C GLY A 40 7.18 -4.24 -1.23
N HIS A 41 6.85 -4.88 -2.35
CA HIS A 41 7.70 -5.90 -2.98
C HIS A 41 8.43 -5.41 -4.23
N ALA A 42 8.39 -4.11 -4.51
CA ALA A 42 9.05 -3.54 -5.69
C ALA A 42 10.54 -3.38 -5.43
N LYS A 43 11.39 -4.07 -6.19
CA LYS A 43 12.84 -3.94 -6.04
C LYS A 43 13.35 -2.63 -6.62
N ILE A 44 14.40 -2.08 -6.03
CA ILE A 44 15.13 -0.92 -6.56
C ILE A 44 15.63 -1.18 -7.99
N SER A 45 16.01 -2.42 -8.31
CA SER A 45 16.39 -2.82 -9.68
C SER A 45 15.30 -2.54 -10.73
N THR A 46 14.04 -2.37 -10.31
CA THR A 46 12.94 -2.05 -11.23
C THR A 46 12.78 -0.57 -11.56
N PHE A 47 13.64 0.30 -11.02
CA PHE A 47 13.68 1.72 -11.34
C PHE A 47 14.11 1.96 -12.79
N GLU A 48 14.93 1.06 -13.36
CA GLU A 48 15.38 1.14 -14.75
C GLU A 48 14.21 1.23 -15.73
N ALA A 49 13.16 0.43 -15.52
CA ALA A 49 11.95 0.46 -16.36
C ALA A 49 11.17 1.78 -16.29
N MET A 50 11.42 2.64 -15.28
CA MET A 50 10.78 3.95 -15.16
C MET A 50 11.46 5.00 -16.04
N GLN A 51 12.73 4.83 -16.41
CA GLN A 51 13.52 5.83 -17.16
C GLN A 51 12.93 6.12 -18.54
N THR A 52 12.44 5.08 -19.21
CA THR A 52 11.89 5.17 -20.57
C THR A 52 10.38 5.37 -20.60
N ASP A 53 9.70 5.34 -19.45
CA ASP A 53 8.25 5.56 -19.38
C ASP A 53 7.95 7.04 -19.09
N PRO A 54 7.28 7.77 -20.01
CA PRO A 54 7.00 9.19 -19.84
C PRO A 54 6.14 9.53 -18.62
N LEU A 55 5.31 8.61 -18.13
CA LEU A 55 4.47 8.82 -16.95
C LEU A 55 5.23 8.69 -15.64
N THR A 56 6.28 7.86 -15.62
CA THR A 56 7.03 7.56 -14.39
C THR A 56 8.43 8.13 -14.36
N ASN A 57 9.01 8.51 -15.50
CA ASN A 57 10.32 9.16 -15.54
C ASN A 57 10.35 10.45 -14.68
N PRO A 58 9.34 11.35 -14.71
CA PRO A 58 9.31 12.48 -13.78
C PRO A 58 9.26 12.06 -12.30
N VAL A 59 8.60 10.93 -11.98
CA VAL A 59 8.57 10.41 -10.60
C VAL A 59 9.92 9.82 -10.21
N LEU A 60 10.59 9.12 -11.13
CA LEU A 60 11.94 8.58 -10.91
C LEU A 60 12.94 9.68 -10.58
N LYS A 61 12.89 10.83 -11.27
CA LYS A 61 13.77 11.99 -11.00
C LYS A 61 13.67 12.52 -9.58
N GLU A 62 12.53 12.30 -8.91
CA GLU A 62 12.34 12.65 -7.49
C GLU A 62 12.82 11.55 -6.54
N MET A 63 12.94 10.32 -7.03
CA MET A 63 13.31 9.13 -6.26
C MET A 63 14.81 8.88 -6.21
N VAL A 64 15.58 9.43 -7.15
CA VAL A 64 17.04 9.22 -7.23
C VAL A 64 17.79 10.55 -7.21
N ASN A 65 19.00 10.52 -6.65
CA ASN A 65 19.93 11.64 -6.70
C ASN A 65 20.67 11.70 -8.05
N GLU A 66 21.57 12.67 -8.19
CA GLU A 66 22.40 12.85 -9.40
C GLU A 66 23.24 11.62 -9.78
N LYS A 67 23.54 10.75 -8.81
CA LYS A 67 24.27 9.48 -9.00
C LYS A 67 23.35 8.30 -9.34
N GLY A 68 22.05 8.55 -9.54
CA GLY A 68 21.06 7.50 -9.79
C GLY A 68 20.72 6.63 -8.57
N SER A 69 21.22 6.96 -7.39
CA SER A 69 20.94 6.22 -6.15
C SER A 69 19.68 6.75 -5.46
N PRO A 70 18.90 5.92 -4.73
CA PRO A 70 17.72 6.39 -4.03
C PRO A 70 18.01 7.60 -3.11
N VAL A 71 17.14 8.61 -3.15
CA VAL A 71 17.26 9.77 -2.27
C VAL A 71 17.01 9.40 -0.81
N VAL A 72 17.59 10.18 0.10
CA VAL A 72 17.22 10.21 1.50
C VAL A 72 16.40 11.48 1.71
N CYS A 73 15.21 11.35 2.28
CA CYS A 73 14.35 12.49 2.57
C CYS A 73 14.94 13.34 3.70
N ASP A 74 14.89 14.67 3.55
CA ASP A 74 15.50 15.59 4.51
C ASP A 74 14.71 15.68 5.82
N GLN A 75 13.38 15.78 5.70
CA GLN A 75 12.46 16.05 6.80
C GLN A 75 11.52 14.88 7.12
N VAL A 76 11.75 13.71 6.51
CA VAL A 76 10.88 12.54 6.69
C VAL A 76 11.65 11.44 7.39
N TRP A 77 11.15 11.04 8.55
CA TRP A 77 11.59 9.85 9.25
C TRP A 77 10.50 8.78 9.22
N ILE A 78 10.91 7.54 9.38
CA ILE A 78 10.00 6.39 9.37
C ILE A 78 10.33 5.44 10.52
N SER A 79 9.29 4.93 11.17
CA SER A 79 9.30 3.70 11.95
C SER A 79 8.49 2.65 11.21
N TYR A 80 9.05 1.46 11.01
CA TYR A 80 8.38 0.36 10.31
C TYR A 80 8.36 -0.91 11.16
N PHE A 81 7.17 -1.31 11.59
CA PHE A 81 6.93 -2.57 12.29
C PHE A 81 6.40 -3.64 11.33
N THR A 82 7.12 -4.74 11.21
CA THR A 82 6.87 -5.81 10.23
C THR A 82 7.46 -7.15 10.68
N GLY A 83 7.52 -8.13 9.78
CA GLY A 83 8.04 -9.48 10.04
C GLY A 83 6.94 -10.52 10.18
N GLY A 84 7.24 -11.66 10.78
CA GLY A 84 6.25 -12.73 10.96
C GLY A 84 6.74 -13.78 11.93
N GLY A 85 5.80 -14.43 12.63
CA GLY A 85 6.13 -15.36 13.72
C GLY A 85 7.00 -14.67 14.78
N ASP A 86 8.09 -15.33 15.15
CA ASP A 86 9.04 -14.85 16.16
C ASP A 86 9.97 -13.74 15.65
N ASN A 87 9.91 -13.40 14.35
CA ASN A 87 10.73 -12.39 13.71
C ASN A 87 9.98 -11.06 13.51
N MET A 88 8.98 -10.77 14.35
CA MET A 88 8.32 -9.46 14.34
C MET A 88 9.22 -8.40 14.99
N GLY A 89 9.42 -7.28 14.33
CA GLY A 89 10.38 -6.27 14.78
C GLY A 89 10.21 -4.93 14.08
N GLU A 90 10.95 -3.94 14.58
CA GLU A 90 10.93 -2.55 14.13
C GLU A 90 12.26 -2.19 13.46
N GLY A 91 12.19 -1.50 12.32
CA GLY A 91 13.32 -0.76 11.76
C GLY A 91 12.94 0.70 11.55
N HIS A 92 13.84 1.63 11.88
CA HIS A 92 13.56 3.06 11.79
C HIS A 92 14.77 3.86 11.29
N GLY A 93 14.52 5.08 10.79
CA GLY A 93 15.55 5.98 10.28
C GLY A 93 14.99 7.06 9.35
N LYS A 94 15.86 7.88 8.76
CA LYS A 94 15.46 8.80 7.69
C LYS A 94 14.88 7.99 6.53
N LEU A 95 13.79 8.47 5.97
CA LEU A 95 13.12 7.77 4.88
C LEU A 95 14.02 7.74 3.64
N THR A 96 14.28 6.54 3.15
CA THR A 96 14.90 6.25 1.86
C THR A 96 14.33 4.95 1.30
N ALA A 97 14.85 4.44 0.19
CA ALA A 97 14.51 3.10 -0.27
C ALA A 97 14.98 2.02 0.73
N GLY A 98 14.40 0.82 0.68
CA GLY A 98 14.75 -0.27 1.59
C GLY A 98 13.85 -0.39 2.82
N PHE A 99 12.81 0.45 2.94
CA PHE A 99 11.68 0.27 3.86
C PHE A 99 10.51 -0.53 3.24
N GLY A 100 10.72 -1.13 2.06
CA GLY A 100 9.84 -2.17 1.52
C GLY A 100 9.88 -3.46 2.35
N SER A 101 9.32 -4.56 1.84
CA SER A 101 9.31 -5.87 2.50
C SER A 101 10.72 -6.29 2.95
N ARG A 102 10.87 -6.59 4.25
CA ARG A 102 12.15 -6.91 4.90
C ARG A 102 12.18 -8.35 5.40
N ARG A 103 13.33 -9.00 5.29
CA ARG A 103 13.57 -10.32 5.91
C ARG A 103 13.90 -10.16 7.39
N ASN A 104 14.83 -9.27 7.72
CA ASN A 104 15.08 -8.82 9.09
C ASN A 104 14.45 -7.42 9.22
N PRO A 105 13.46 -7.19 10.11
CA PRO A 105 12.82 -5.88 10.23
C PRO A 105 13.78 -4.71 10.50
N ALA A 106 14.88 -4.97 11.20
CA ALA A 106 15.88 -3.96 11.57
C ALA A 106 16.82 -3.57 10.40
N GLU A 107 16.91 -4.39 9.36
CA GLU A 107 17.84 -4.18 8.24
C GLU A 107 17.13 -3.65 7.00
N ALA A 108 17.78 -2.74 6.27
CA ALA A 108 17.28 -2.28 4.98
C ALA A 108 17.19 -3.44 3.97
N SER A 109 16.14 -3.45 3.14
CA SER A 109 16.02 -4.38 2.03
C SER A 109 16.36 -3.72 0.69
N ASP A 110 16.32 -4.50 -0.40
CA ASP A 110 16.43 -4.01 -1.78
C ASP A 110 15.08 -3.54 -2.35
N LYS A 111 14.08 -3.29 -1.51
CA LYS A 111 12.69 -3.03 -1.92
C LYS A 111 12.12 -1.72 -1.40
N ILE A 112 11.10 -1.25 -2.09
CA ILE A 112 10.24 -0.15 -1.67
C ILE A 112 8.79 -0.61 -1.61
N GLY A 113 8.03 -0.02 -0.70
CA GLY A 113 6.57 0.07 -0.78
C GLY A 113 6.11 1.47 -1.14
N PRO A 114 4.84 1.80 -0.88
CA PRO A 114 4.31 3.11 -1.19
C PRO A 114 4.92 4.20 -0.29
N GLU A 115 5.54 3.83 0.84
CA GLU A 115 6.12 4.76 1.82
C GLU A 115 7.17 5.69 1.21
N PHE A 116 7.98 5.19 0.27
CA PHE A 116 9.11 5.95 -0.24
C PHE A 116 8.63 7.18 -1.02
N THR A 117 7.79 6.96 -2.04
CA THR A 117 7.19 8.06 -2.79
C THR A 117 6.14 8.82 -2.01
N PHE A 118 5.45 8.18 -1.05
CA PHE A 118 4.56 8.93 -0.16
C PHE A 118 5.33 10.02 0.59
N GLY A 119 6.45 9.67 1.23
CA GLY A 119 7.25 10.63 1.98
C GLY A 119 7.90 11.70 1.11
N ILE A 120 8.43 11.34 -0.06
CA ILE A 120 8.99 12.31 -1.03
C ILE A 120 7.95 13.39 -1.37
N TYR A 121 6.73 12.99 -1.73
CA TYR A 121 5.69 13.95 -2.12
C TYR A 121 5.07 14.66 -0.91
N ALA A 122 4.99 14.01 0.25
CA ALA A 122 4.55 14.64 1.50
C ALA A 122 5.49 15.78 1.92
N GLN A 123 6.81 15.57 1.94
CA GLN A 123 7.75 16.63 2.32
C GLN A 123 7.71 17.81 1.36
N LYS A 124 7.58 17.54 0.04
CA LYS A 124 7.53 18.59 -0.99
C LYS A 124 6.31 19.50 -0.81
N ALA A 125 5.18 18.90 -0.48
CA ALA A 125 3.92 19.63 -0.35
C ALA A 125 3.79 20.35 1.00
N LEU A 126 4.21 19.71 2.08
CA LEU A 126 4.01 20.22 3.44
C LEU A 126 5.08 21.24 3.83
N ARG A 127 6.36 20.94 3.54
CA ARG A 127 7.50 21.71 4.07
C ARG A 127 7.42 21.84 5.60
N GLU A 128 7.16 20.71 6.24
CA GLU A 128 7.06 20.50 7.69
C GLU A 128 7.81 19.20 8.05
N PRO A 129 8.24 19.01 9.31
CA PRO A 129 8.73 17.72 9.77
C PRO A 129 7.66 16.64 9.62
N VAL A 130 8.05 15.47 9.11
CA VAL A 130 7.15 14.33 8.87
C VAL A 130 7.69 13.08 9.55
N LEU A 131 6.79 12.34 10.20
CA LEU A 131 7.04 11.00 10.70
C LEU A 131 6.04 10.02 10.07
N ILE A 132 6.56 9.00 9.39
CA ILE A 132 5.76 7.87 8.92
C ILE A 132 5.83 6.76 9.96
N ILE A 133 4.68 6.27 10.42
CA ILE A 133 4.59 5.04 11.22
C ILE A 133 3.95 3.97 10.32
N LYS A 134 4.78 3.04 9.84
CA LYS A 134 4.36 1.97 8.94
C LYS A 134 4.14 0.68 9.73
N THR A 135 3.02 0.02 9.49
CA THR A 135 2.67 -1.27 10.10
C THR A 135 2.10 -2.20 9.04
N ALA A 136 2.89 -3.13 8.54
CA ALA A 136 2.47 -3.95 7.41
C ALA A 136 2.99 -5.38 7.51
N TRP A 137 2.11 -6.33 7.20
CA TRP A 137 2.38 -7.77 7.32
C TRP A 137 1.70 -8.56 6.21
N GLY A 138 2.45 -9.44 5.56
CA GLY A 138 1.92 -10.32 4.53
C GLY A 138 0.76 -11.20 5.02
N GLY A 139 -0.22 -11.41 4.13
CA GLY A 139 -1.28 -12.40 4.36
C GLY A 139 -2.34 -12.01 5.41
N LYS A 140 -2.56 -10.72 5.64
CA LYS A 140 -3.53 -10.21 6.63
C LYS A 140 -4.81 -9.68 6.00
N SER A 141 -5.94 -9.92 6.68
CA SER A 141 -7.26 -9.45 6.25
C SER A 141 -7.88 -8.46 7.22
N ILE A 142 -8.83 -7.65 6.74
CA ILE A 142 -9.67 -6.83 7.63
C ILE A 142 -10.79 -7.65 8.26
N HIS A 143 -11.27 -8.71 7.59
CA HIS A 143 -12.29 -9.58 8.17
C HIS A 143 -11.82 -10.28 9.46
N THR A 144 -10.52 -10.55 9.64
CA THR A 144 -9.97 -11.22 10.84
C THR A 144 -8.83 -10.43 11.48
N ASP A 145 -7.67 -10.32 10.84
CA ASP A 145 -6.44 -9.87 11.51
C ASP A 145 -6.53 -8.42 12.01
N PHE A 146 -7.07 -7.54 11.16
CA PHE A 146 -7.27 -6.12 11.42
C PHE A 146 -8.70 -5.79 11.84
N ARG A 147 -9.53 -6.79 12.15
CA ARG A 147 -10.93 -6.55 12.54
C ARG A 147 -10.97 -5.64 13.78
N PRO A 148 -11.60 -4.46 13.68
CA PRO A 148 -11.63 -3.49 14.77
C PRO A 148 -12.63 -3.93 15.86
N PRO A 149 -12.44 -3.51 17.13
CA PRO A 149 -13.32 -3.89 18.23
C PRO A 149 -14.81 -3.66 17.98
N SER A 150 -15.19 -2.51 17.40
CA SER A 150 -16.60 -2.14 17.18
C SER A 150 -17.28 -2.94 16.06
N ALA A 151 -16.52 -3.66 15.22
CA ALA A 151 -17.08 -4.62 14.27
C ALA A 151 -17.48 -5.95 14.95
N GLY A 152 -17.17 -6.14 16.23
CA GLY A 152 -17.49 -7.37 16.97
C GLY A 152 -16.62 -8.57 16.55
N PRO A 153 -16.96 -9.79 17.02
CA PRO A 153 -16.21 -11.00 16.70
C PRO A 153 -16.30 -11.38 15.20
N TYR A 154 -15.42 -12.28 14.75
CA TYR A 154 -15.51 -12.82 13.39
C TYR A 154 -16.84 -13.58 13.18
N PRO A 155 -17.66 -13.20 12.18
CA PRO A 155 -18.95 -13.82 11.94
C PRO A 155 -18.80 -15.06 11.04
N PHE A 156 -18.72 -16.24 11.64
CA PHE A 156 -18.70 -17.50 10.88
C PHE A 156 -19.99 -17.69 10.06
N SER A 157 -19.85 -17.96 8.76
CA SER A 157 -20.98 -18.37 7.92
C SER A 157 -21.34 -19.84 8.17
N GLU A 158 -22.61 -20.21 7.92
CA GLU A 158 -23.01 -21.63 7.99
C GLU A 158 -22.19 -22.50 7.05
N GLN A 159 -21.88 -21.99 5.85
CA GLN A 159 -21.11 -22.71 4.85
C GLN A 159 -19.66 -22.93 5.32
N GLU A 160 -19.06 -21.94 5.99
CA GLU A 160 -17.73 -22.08 6.58
C GLU A 160 -17.73 -23.17 7.67
N LEU A 161 -18.72 -23.16 8.57
CA LEU A 161 -18.86 -24.19 9.61
C LEU A 161 -19.07 -25.59 9.00
N LYS A 162 -19.90 -25.71 7.96
CA LYS A 162 -20.08 -26.97 7.20
C LYS A 162 -18.77 -27.44 6.57
N ASN A 163 -18.00 -26.53 5.97
CA ASN A 163 -16.71 -26.86 5.36
C ASN A 163 -15.65 -27.28 6.38
N LEU A 164 -15.62 -26.65 7.56
CA LEU A 164 -14.73 -27.06 8.65
C LEU A 164 -15.07 -28.48 9.14
N LYS A 165 -16.36 -28.79 9.34
CA LYS A 165 -16.81 -30.15 9.68
C LYS A 165 -16.41 -31.17 8.60
N LYS A 166 -16.63 -30.87 7.32
CA LYS A 166 -16.26 -31.75 6.19
C LYS A 166 -14.75 -32.03 6.14
N ARG A 167 -13.92 -31.12 6.62
CA ARG A 167 -12.46 -31.27 6.73
C ARG A 167 -12.01 -31.97 8.01
N GLY A 168 -12.94 -32.50 8.81
CA GLY A 168 -12.65 -33.15 10.10
C GLY A 168 -12.12 -32.20 11.16
N LYS A 169 -12.35 -30.88 11.04
CA LYS A 169 -11.90 -29.90 12.05
C LYS A 169 -12.88 -29.83 13.22
N ASN A 170 -12.34 -29.81 14.44
CA ASN A 170 -13.11 -29.51 15.65
C ASN A 170 -13.59 -28.04 15.59
N LEU A 171 -14.90 -27.83 15.68
CA LEU A 171 -15.48 -26.49 15.57
C LEU A 171 -15.21 -25.62 16.79
N GLN A 172 -15.09 -26.20 17.99
CA GLN A 172 -14.79 -25.42 19.19
C GLN A 172 -13.36 -24.86 19.11
N GLU A 173 -12.39 -25.70 18.74
CA GLU A 173 -11.00 -25.30 18.54
C GLU A 173 -10.88 -24.26 17.41
N ALA A 174 -11.51 -24.49 16.26
CA ALA A 174 -11.46 -23.55 15.14
C ALA A 174 -12.07 -22.17 15.49
N LYS A 175 -13.14 -22.14 16.31
CA LYS A 175 -13.72 -20.90 16.81
C LYS A 175 -12.82 -20.20 17.82
N ALA A 176 -12.17 -20.95 18.72
CA ALA A 176 -11.22 -20.42 19.68
C ALA A 176 -10.00 -19.80 18.99
N GLU A 177 -9.41 -20.51 18.03
CA GLU A 177 -8.28 -20.03 17.23
C GLU A 177 -8.65 -18.75 16.47
N LYS A 178 -9.83 -18.74 15.83
CA LYS A 178 -10.31 -17.56 15.10
C LYS A 178 -10.53 -16.37 16.04
N LYS A 179 -11.06 -16.61 17.24
CA LYS A 179 -11.25 -15.56 18.26
C LYS A 179 -9.92 -14.94 18.67
N GLU A 180 -8.87 -15.75 18.87
CA GLU A 180 -7.53 -15.26 19.20
C GLU A 180 -6.91 -14.42 18.06
N GLN A 181 -7.07 -14.89 16.81
CA GLN A 181 -6.60 -14.17 15.63
C GLN A 181 -7.32 -12.83 15.43
N THR A 182 -8.58 -12.74 15.83
CA THR A 182 -9.44 -11.58 15.54
C THR A 182 -8.90 -10.31 16.20
N GLY A 183 -8.59 -9.31 15.36
CA GLY A 183 -8.07 -8.00 15.78
C GLY A 183 -6.65 -8.01 16.33
N ARG A 184 -5.90 -9.12 16.20
CA ARG A 184 -4.51 -9.19 16.71
C ARG A 184 -3.62 -8.12 16.06
N PHE A 185 -3.71 -7.96 14.75
CA PHE A 185 -2.89 -6.99 14.00
C PHE A 185 -3.42 -5.57 14.11
N TYR A 186 -4.73 -5.39 14.36
CA TYR A 186 -5.27 -4.10 14.81
C TYR A 186 -4.61 -3.64 16.10
N ARG A 187 -4.56 -4.51 17.13
CA ARG A 187 -3.95 -4.20 18.42
C ARG A 187 -2.45 -3.89 18.29
N LEU A 188 -1.71 -4.73 17.56
CA LEU A 188 -0.28 -4.52 17.29
C LEU A 188 0.01 -3.19 16.58
N MET A 189 -0.84 -2.80 15.61
CA MET A 189 -0.73 -1.50 14.95
C MET A 189 -0.91 -0.35 15.96
N ILE A 190 -1.99 -0.36 16.74
CA ILE A 190 -2.29 0.71 17.71
C ILE A 190 -1.19 0.79 18.77
N GLU A 191 -0.71 -0.34 19.28
CA GLU A 191 0.38 -0.42 20.25
C GLU A 191 1.68 0.15 19.67
N HIS A 192 2.03 -0.19 18.44
CA HIS A 192 3.24 0.34 17.79
C HIS A 192 3.15 1.84 17.56
N VAL A 193 2.00 2.35 17.09
CA VAL A 193 1.77 3.79 16.94
C VAL A 193 1.95 4.51 18.27
N ARG A 194 1.32 4.01 19.34
CA ARG A 194 1.48 4.59 20.69
C ARG A 194 2.92 4.53 21.21
N ARG A 195 3.63 3.43 20.95
CA ARG A 195 5.05 3.27 21.33
C ARG A 195 5.94 4.32 20.66
N VAL A 196 5.76 4.53 19.36
CA VAL A 196 6.55 5.53 18.62
C VAL A 196 6.22 6.95 19.08
N LEU A 197 4.94 7.27 19.24
CA LEU A 197 4.51 8.62 19.67
C LEU A 197 4.90 8.96 21.11
N LYS A 198 5.06 7.95 21.98
CA LYS A 198 5.56 8.13 23.35
C LYS A 198 7.04 8.54 23.39
N ASP A 199 7.82 8.14 22.39
CA ASP A 199 9.26 8.37 22.31
C ASP A 199 9.68 8.67 20.87
N VAL A 200 9.27 9.85 20.39
CA VAL A 200 9.54 10.30 19.01
C VAL A 200 11.04 10.46 18.78
N LYS A 201 11.81 10.93 19.77
CA LYS A 201 13.26 11.18 19.65
C LYS A 201 14.04 9.91 19.32
N ARG A 202 13.60 8.73 19.77
CA ARG A 202 14.22 7.46 19.35
C ARG A 202 14.17 7.25 17.84
N VAL A 203 13.10 7.70 17.18
CA VAL A 203 12.90 7.54 15.75
C VAL A 203 13.37 8.75 14.96
N TYR A 204 13.10 9.96 15.42
CA TYR A 204 13.49 11.24 14.83
C TYR A 204 14.31 12.04 15.87
N PRO A 205 15.63 11.79 16.00
CA PRO A 205 16.47 12.33 17.07
C PRO A 205 16.51 13.86 17.12
N ASP A 206 16.52 14.51 15.96
CA ASP A 206 16.65 15.96 15.85
C ASP A 206 15.34 16.72 16.12
N TYR A 207 14.21 16.02 16.32
CA TYR A 207 12.92 16.66 16.57
C TYR A 207 12.73 17.02 18.05
N ASP A 208 12.38 18.27 18.35
CA ASP A 208 12.00 18.64 19.71
C ASP A 208 10.56 18.20 20.01
N SER A 209 10.41 17.16 20.84
CA SER A 209 9.09 16.65 21.23
C SER A 209 8.20 17.67 21.95
N LYS A 210 8.77 18.79 22.43
CA LYS A 210 8.00 19.92 22.98
C LYS A 210 7.11 20.60 21.94
N ASP A 211 7.46 20.51 20.66
CA ASP A 211 6.69 21.10 19.56
C ASP A 211 5.40 20.29 19.24
N GLY A 212 5.20 19.16 19.93
CA GLY A 212 3.99 18.34 19.81
C GLY A 212 3.93 17.53 18.52
N TYR A 213 2.76 16.97 18.18
CA TYR A 213 2.53 16.31 16.90
C TYR A 213 1.05 16.34 16.52
N GLU A 214 0.77 16.18 15.24
CA GLU A 214 -0.56 15.94 14.68
C GLU A 214 -0.56 14.58 13.97
N ILE A 215 -1.51 13.70 14.30
CA ILE A 215 -1.77 12.52 13.47
C ILE A 215 -2.58 12.96 12.26
N ALA A 216 -1.84 13.36 11.22
CA ALA A 216 -2.35 14.06 10.05
C ALA A 216 -3.09 13.13 9.08
N GLY A 217 -2.74 11.84 9.03
CA GLY A 217 -3.47 10.91 8.18
C GLY A 217 -3.11 9.45 8.31
N PHE A 218 -3.97 8.61 7.74
CA PHE A 218 -3.86 7.15 7.70
C PHE A 218 -4.06 6.61 6.28
N ALA A 219 -3.05 5.99 5.69
CA ALA A 219 -3.17 5.28 4.41
C ALA A 219 -3.31 3.78 4.65
N TRP A 220 -4.45 3.21 4.25
CA TRP A 220 -4.73 1.77 4.28
C TRP A 220 -4.48 1.14 2.91
N PHE A 221 -3.61 0.13 2.83
CA PHE A 221 -3.40 -0.63 1.59
C PHE A 221 -3.36 -2.14 1.80
N GLN A 222 -4.54 -2.73 1.63
CA GLN A 222 -4.82 -4.15 1.81
C GLN A 222 -5.91 -4.56 0.82
N GLY A 223 -6.22 -5.85 0.70
CA GLY A 223 -7.49 -6.28 0.11
C GLY A 223 -7.47 -7.69 -0.48
N TRP A 224 -6.31 -8.17 -0.93
CA TRP A 224 -6.21 -9.47 -1.63
C TRP A 224 -6.81 -10.61 -0.82
N ASN A 225 -6.50 -10.68 0.48
CA ASN A 225 -6.94 -11.79 1.33
C ASN A 225 -8.45 -11.77 1.61
N ASP A 226 -9.07 -10.58 1.72
CA ASP A 226 -10.52 -10.47 1.81
C ASP A 226 -11.19 -10.84 0.48
N MET A 227 -10.65 -10.38 -0.66
CA MET A 227 -11.20 -10.73 -1.98
C MET A 227 -11.25 -12.25 -2.20
N VAL A 228 -10.18 -12.97 -1.85
CA VAL A 228 -10.08 -14.42 -2.09
C VAL A 228 -10.76 -15.27 -1.02
N ALA A 229 -11.23 -14.70 0.10
CA ALA A 229 -11.86 -15.42 1.21
C ALA A 229 -13.32 -15.81 0.93
N SER A 230 -13.55 -16.80 0.06
CA SER A 230 -14.92 -17.27 -0.27
C SER A 230 -15.71 -17.84 0.92
N GLY A 231 -15.04 -18.27 2.00
CA GLY A 231 -15.73 -18.72 3.21
C GLY A 231 -16.41 -17.57 3.95
N THR A 232 -15.72 -16.43 3.99
CA THR A 232 -16.20 -15.17 4.58
C THR A 232 -17.16 -14.44 3.65
N TYR A 233 -16.89 -14.47 2.34
CA TYR A 233 -17.68 -13.82 1.29
C TYR A 233 -18.24 -14.86 0.32
N PRO A 234 -19.28 -15.64 0.71
CA PRO A 234 -19.81 -16.72 -0.11
C PRO A 234 -20.49 -16.21 -1.40
N ASN A 235 -21.06 -15.01 -1.35
CA ASN A 235 -21.74 -14.37 -2.49
C ASN A 235 -20.82 -13.43 -3.28
N ARG A 236 -19.49 -13.58 -3.13
CA ARG A 236 -18.52 -12.71 -3.81
C ARG A 236 -18.75 -12.65 -5.32
N GLY A 237 -18.60 -11.46 -5.89
CA GLY A 237 -18.84 -11.19 -7.31
C GLY A 237 -20.32 -10.97 -7.67
N GLN A 238 -21.23 -11.03 -6.69
CA GLN A 238 -22.60 -10.53 -6.84
C GLN A 238 -22.74 -9.13 -6.20
N PRO A 239 -23.75 -8.33 -6.57
CA PRO A 239 -24.11 -7.11 -5.85
C PRO A 239 -24.24 -7.39 -4.35
N GLY A 240 -23.66 -6.54 -3.50
CA GLY A 240 -23.64 -6.72 -2.04
C GLY A 240 -22.75 -7.84 -1.50
N GLY A 241 -22.10 -8.63 -2.36
CA GLY A 241 -21.30 -9.80 -1.97
C GLY A 241 -20.07 -9.50 -1.08
N TYR A 242 -19.73 -8.22 -0.93
CA TYR A 242 -18.64 -7.72 -0.10
C TYR A 242 -19.07 -6.61 0.88
N ASP A 243 -20.37 -6.43 1.16
CA ASP A 243 -20.84 -5.36 2.06
C ASP A 243 -20.24 -5.47 3.46
N ALA A 244 -20.03 -6.69 3.96
CA ALA A 244 -19.32 -6.93 5.22
C ALA A 244 -17.87 -6.38 5.24
N TYR A 245 -17.22 -6.21 4.08
CA TYR A 245 -15.94 -5.50 3.99
C TYR A 245 -16.15 -3.99 4.22
N SER A 246 -17.12 -3.38 3.52
CA SER A 246 -17.46 -1.96 3.63
C SER A 246 -17.84 -1.58 5.05
N GLU A 247 -18.68 -2.39 5.70
CA GLU A 247 -19.10 -2.21 7.10
C GLU A 247 -17.90 -2.29 8.04
N CYS A 248 -17.08 -3.34 7.91
CA CYS A 248 -15.89 -3.54 8.74
C CYS A 248 -14.88 -2.38 8.56
N MET A 249 -14.71 -1.88 7.34
CA MET A 249 -13.87 -0.72 7.05
C MET A 249 -14.40 0.55 7.70
N GLY A 250 -15.72 0.77 7.69
CA GLY A 250 -16.34 1.88 8.41
C GLY A 250 -16.07 1.82 9.92
N HIS A 251 -16.21 0.65 10.53
CA HIS A 251 -15.81 0.42 11.93
C HIS A 251 -14.31 0.68 12.14
N PHE A 252 -13.46 0.25 11.21
CA PHE A 252 -12.01 0.38 11.32
C PHE A 252 -11.61 1.84 11.36
N ILE A 253 -12.14 2.66 10.45
CA ILE A 253 -11.89 4.11 10.39
C ILE A 253 -12.32 4.78 11.70
N ARG A 254 -13.51 4.45 12.23
CA ARG A 254 -14.01 5.03 13.50
C ARG A 254 -13.13 4.64 14.68
N ASP A 255 -12.77 3.36 14.78
CA ASP A 255 -12.00 2.84 15.91
C ASP A 255 -10.57 3.35 15.91
N VAL A 256 -9.88 3.42 14.76
CA VAL A 256 -8.52 3.98 14.72
C VAL A 256 -8.50 5.46 15.11
N ARG A 257 -9.49 6.24 14.66
CA ARG A 257 -9.64 7.66 15.05
C ARG A 257 -9.88 7.79 16.54
N LYS A 258 -10.75 6.95 17.11
CA LYS A 258 -11.04 6.93 18.55
C LYS A 258 -9.81 6.54 19.37
N ASP A 259 -9.17 5.43 19.04
CA ASP A 259 -8.05 4.87 19.81
C ASP A 259 -6.79 5.73 19.76
N LEU A 260 -6.61 6.48 18.68
CA LEU A 260 -5.52 7.43 18.50
C LEU A 260 -5.90 8.87 18.87
N LYS A 261 -7.14 9.10 19.32
CA LYS A 261 -7.68 10.42 19.70
C LYS A 261 -7.54 11.47 18.59
N ALA A 262 -7.78 11.05 17.34
CA ALA A 262 -7.61 11.88 16.14
C ALA A 262 -8.90 11.85 15.29
N PRO A 263 -10.01 12.49 15.74
CA PRO A 263 -11.31 12.42 15.06
C PRO A 263 -11.28 12.97 13.63
N GLU A 264 -10.44 13.99 13.38
CA GLU A 264 -10.29 14.63 12.07
C GLU A 264 -9.15 14.04 11.22
N MET A 265 -8.53 12.93 11.66
CA MET A 265 -7.45 12.29 10.91
C MET A 265 -7.93 11.90 9.50
N LYS A 266 -7.25 12.45 8.48
CA LYS A 266 -7.55 12.14 7.08
C LYS A 266 -7.30 10.66 6.80
N PHE A 267 -8.14 10.02 6.00
CA PHE A 267 -8.02 8.59 5.74
C PHE A 267 -8.01 8.30 4.24
N VAL A 268 -7.01 7.56 3.76
CA VAL A 268 -6.94 7.08 2.38
C VAL A 268 -7.14 5.57 2.35
N ILE A 269 -8.11 5.13 1.55
CA ILE A 269 -8.31 3.72 1.21
C ILE A 269 -7.66 3.47 -0.16
N GLY A 270 -6.57 2.71 -0.18
CA GLY A 270 -5.98 2.21 -1.42
C GLY A 270 -6.84 1.08 -1.99
N VAL A 271 -7.73 1.40 -2.92
CA VAL A 271 -8.56 0.41 -3.61
C VAL A 271 -7.68 -0.48 -4.49
N MET A 272 -7.74 -1.79 -4.27
CA MET A 272 -6.86 -2.76 -4.89
C MET A 272 -6.95 -2.75 -6.42
N GLY A 273 -5.80 -2.54 -7.07
CA GLY A 273 -5.65 -2.47 -8.52
C GLY A 273 -5.07 -3.71 -9.17
N VAL A 274 -4.85 -4.80 -8.42
CA VAL A 274 -4.27 -6.04 -8.96
C VAL A 274 -5.11 -6.55 -10.14
N GLY A 275 -4.43 -6.83 -11.26
CA GLY A 275 -5.01 -7.23 -12.54
C GLY A 275 -5.37 -6.06 -13.48
N GLY A 276 -5.26 -4.81 -13.00
CA GLY A 276 -5.46 -3.61 -13.82
C GLY A 276 -6.92 -3.27 -14.12
N PRO A 277 -7.17 -2.45 -15.16
CA PRO A 277 -8.52 -2.08 -15.58
C PRO A 277 -9.37 -3.30 -15.97
N LEU A 278 -10.61 -3.35 -15.50
CA LEU A 278 -11.49 -4.53 -15.64
C LEU A 278 -11.81 -4.85 -17.11
N ASP A 279 -11.93 -3.83 -17.95
CA ASP A 279 -12.20 -3.94 -19.39
C ASP A 279 -11.03 -4.59 -20.16
N LYS A 280 -9.86 -4.75 -19.53
CA LYS A 280 -8.67 -5.39 -20.12
C LYS A 280 -8.48 -6.84 -19.69
N TYR A 281 -9.39 -7.42 -18.91
CA TYR A 281 -9.24 -8.79 -18.44
C TYR A 281 -9.45 -9.80 -19.57
N VAL A 282 -8.47 -10.67 -19.79
CA VAL A 282 -8.59 -11.79 -20.73
C VAL A 282 -9.66 -12.79 -20.27
N SER A 283 -9.77 -13.01 -18.96
CA SER A 283 -10.73 -13.95 -18.38
C SER A 283 -11.87 -13.22 -17.67
N GLN A 284 -13.02 -13.14 -18.34
CA GLN A 284 -14.22 -12.46 -17.84
C GLN A 284 -14.75 -12.99 -16.51
N ARG A 285 -14.45 -14.25 -16.14
CA ARG A 285 -14.87 -14.85 -14.86
C ARG A 285 -14.38 -14.09 -13.61
N TYR A 286 -13.31 -13.31 -13.73
CA TYR A 286 -12.74 -12.56 -12.60
C TYR A 286 -13.30 -11.14 -12.48
N VAL A 287 -13.93 -10.62 -13.53
CA VAL A 287 -14.44 -9.24 -13.58
C VAL A 287 -15.45 -8.98 -12.45
N PRO A 288 -16.45 -9.84 -12.21
CA PRO A 288 -17.41 -9.58 -11.13
C PRO A 288 -16.74 -9.59 -9.75
N ILE A 289 -15.86 -10.56 -9.49
CA ILE A 289 -15.18 -10.69 -8.19
C ILE A 289 -14.30 -9.46 -7.90
N HIS A 290 -13.43 -9.08 -8.85
CA HIS A 290 -12.56 -7.91 -8.66
C HIS A 290 -13.35 -6.60 -8.66
N GLY A 291 -14.36 -6.48 -9.52
CA GLY A 291 -15.20 -5.28 -9.62
C GLY A 291 -15.97 -5.03 -8.33
N SER A 292 -16.79 -5.98 -7.90
CA SER A 292 -17.58 -5.86 -6.67
C SER A 292 -16.70 -5.62 -5.45
N PHE A 293 -15.52 -6.25 -5.38
CA PHE A 293 -14.61 -6.02 -4.26
C PHE A 293 -14.03 -4.60 -4.26
N ARG A 294 -13.61 -4.08 -5.43
CA ARG A 294 -13.10 -2.71 -5.56
C ARG A 294 -14.15 -1.66 -5.18
N GLU A 295 -15.41 -1.90 -5.53
CA GLU A 295 -16.52 -1.01 -5.12
C GLU A 295 -16.76 -1.08 -3.61
N ALA A 296 -16.76 -2.27 -3.00
CA ALA A 296 -16.88 -2.41 -1.54
C ALA A 296 -15.72 -1.74 -0.79
N MET A 297 -14.49 -1.81 -1.31
CA MET A 297 -13.36 -1.06 -0.74
C MET A 297 -13.58 0.46 -0.81
N ALA A 298 -14.15 0.97 -1.90
CA ALA A 298 -14.36 2.40 -2.09
C ALA A 298 -15.57 2.96 -1.33
N ALA A 299 -16.59 2.13 -1.08
CA ALA A 299 -17.89 2.54 -0.54
C ALA A 299 -17.81 3.37 0.76
N PRO A 300 -16.93 3.08 1.74
CA PRO A 300 -16.80 3.90 2.94
C PRO A 300 -16.50 5.37 2.66
N ALA A 301 -15.70 5.69 1.63
CA ALA A 301 -15.38 7.09 1.30
C ALA A 301 -16.62 7.92 0.89
N SER A 302 -17.72 7.26 0.50
CA SER A 302 -18.97 7.90 0.10
C SER A 302 -19.99 8.05 1.25
N MET A 303 -19.72 7.47 2.43
CA MET A 303 -20.62 7.59 3.59
C MET A 303 -20.72 9.05 4.04
N PRO A 304 -21.92 9.56 4.43
CA PRO A 304 -22.11 10.98 4.76
C PRO A 304 -21.10 11.54 5.76
N GLU A 305 -20.80 10.79 6.82
CA GLU A 305 -19.86 11.15 7.89
C GLU A 305 -18.38 11.16 7.45
N PHE A 306 -18.07 10.60 6.29
CA PHE A 306 -16.71 10.44 5.77
C PHE A 306 -16.40 11.35 4.58
N LYS A 307 -17.41 12.06 4.04
CA LYS A 307 -17.23 13.00 2.95
C LYS A 307 -16.21 14.09 3.31
N GLY A 308 -15.23 14.29 2.43
CA GLY A 308 -14.15 15.28 2.60
C GLY A 308 -13.03 14.86 3.57
N ASN A 309 -13.22 13.77 4.32
CA ASN A 309 -12.26 13.31 5.33
C ASN A 309 -11.73 11.89 5.06
N VAL A 310 -12.36 11.16 4.15
CA VAL A 310 -11.92 9.85 3.64
C VAL A 310 -11.91 9.88 2.11
N ALA A 311 -10.83 9.39 1.51
CA ALA A 311 -10.71 9.28 0.05
C ALA A 311 -10.39 7.84 -0.38
N ALA A 312 -10.99 7.41 -1.48
CA ALA A 312 -10.66 6.15 -2.13
C ALA A 312 -9.70 6.40 -3.30
N VAL A 313 -8.47 5.90 -3.20
CA VAL A 313 -7.48 5.97 -4.28
C VAL A 313 -7.53 4.68 -5.09
N ARG A 314 -8.06 4.77 -6.32
CA ARG A 314 -8.13 3.63 -7.24
C ARG A 314 -6.76 3.37 -7.86
N THR A 315 -6.15 2.22 -7.52
CA THR A 315 -4.79 1.89 -7.96
C THR A 315 -4.74 1.08 -9.27
N ALA A 316 -5.89 0.62 -9.79
CA ALA A 316 -5.96 -0.13 -11.06
C ALA A 316 -5.36 0.61 -12.27
N PRO A 317 -5.50 1.94 -12.42
CA PRO A 317 -4.86 2.69 -13.51
C PRO A 317 -3.33 2.72 -13.45
N PHE A 318 -2.72 2.32 -12.33
CA PHE A 318 -1.25 2.27 -12.17
C PHE A 318 -0.65 0.93 -12.60
N TRP A 319 -1.49 -0.06 -12.94
CA TRP A 319 -1.08 -1.40 -13.30
C TRP A 319 -0.20 -1.45 -14.56
N ASP A 320 0.87 -2.23 -14.50
CA ASP A 320 1.73 -2.48 -15.66
C ASP A 320 1.05 -3.43 -16.66
N THR A 321 0.35 -2.83 -17.64
CA THR A 321 -0.36 -3.59 -18.67
C THR A 321 0.59 -4.33 -19.63
N ARG A 322 1.85 -3.91 -19.76
CA ARG A 322 2.84 -4.62 -20.58
C ARG A 322 3.23 -5.93 -19.92
N LEU A 323 3.52 -5.91 -18.62
CA LEU A 323 3.75 -7.14 -17.84
C LEU A 323 2.52 -8.05 -17.82
N GLN A 324 1.31 -7.49 -17.71
CA GLN A 324 0.09 -8.30 -17.77
C GLN A 324 -0.06 -9.04 -19.10
N ARG A 325 0.14 -8.36 -20.24
CA ARG A 325 0.10 -9.01 -21.55
C ARG A 325 1.09 -10.17 -21.65
N MET A 326 2.26 -10.04 -21.04
CA MET A 326 3.25 -11.11 -20.99
C MET A 326 2.79 -12.30 -20.15
N GLU A 327 2.18 -12.08 -18.99
CA GLU A 327 1.58 -13.15 -18.18
C GLU A 327 0.45 -13.86 -18.94
N ASP A 328 -0.42 -13.11 -19.61
CA ASP A 328 -1.52 -13.67 -20.39
C ASP A 328 -0.98 -14.53 -21.55
N ASN A 329 0.05 -14.04 -22.25
CA ASN A 329 0.71 -14.77 -23.32
C ASN A 329 1.47 -16.00 -22.80
N GLN A 330 2.10 -15.92 -21.62
CA GLN A 330 2.69 -17.07 -20.94
C GLN A 330 1.61 -18.13 -20.60
N GLY A 331 0.42 -17.69 -20.20
CA GLY A 331 -0.75 -18.54 -20.00
C GLY A 331 -1.16 -19.29 -21.27
N LYS A 332 -1.24 -18.60 -22.41
CA LYS A 332 -1.52 -19.22 -23.72
C LYS A 332 -0.47 -20.25 -24.11
N ILE A 333 0.81 -19.97 -23.87
CA ILE A 333 1.91 -20.93 -24.14
C ILE A 333 1.76 -22.19 -23.28
N LYS A 334 1.48 -22.03 -21.98
CA LYS A 334 1.25 -23.15 -21.07
C LYS A 334 0.03 -23.98 -21.47
N GLN A 335 -1.05 -23.31 -21.88
CA GLN A 335 -2.26 -23.98 -22.37
C GLN A 335 -1.97 -24.78 -23.65
N MET A 336 -1.27 -24.18 -24.62
CA MET A 336 -0.84 -24.86 -25.84
C MET A 336 0.03 -26.08 -25.53
N ALA A 337 0.97 -25.99 -24.59
CA ALA A 337 1.77 -27.13 -24.16
C ALA A 337 0.89 -28.27 -23.60
N GLY A 338 -0.15 -27.92 -22.85
CA GLY A 338 -1.18 -28.87 -22.41
C GLY A 338 -1.89 -29.56 -23.58
N PHE A 339 -2.34 -28.78 -24.57
CA PHE A 339 -3.02 -29.30 -25.76
C PHE A 339 -2.14 -30.23 -26.61
N LEU A 340 -0.87 -29.89 -26.82
CA LEU A 340 0.06 -30.77 -27.52
C LEU A 340 0.23 -32.09 -26.76
N LYS A 341 0.38 -32.05 -25.43
CA LYS A 341 0.55 -33.24 -24.60
C LYS A 341 -0.70 -34.12 -24.56
N SER A 342 -1.88 -33.52 -24.51
CA SER A 342 -3.16 -34.25 -24.45
C SER A 342 -3.71 -34.61 -25.83
N LYS A 343 -2.98 -34.32 -26.93
CA LYS A 343 -3.43 -34.55 -28.31
C LYS A 343 -4.81 -33.93 -28.57
N HIS A 344 -5.01 -32.70 -28.10
CA HIS A 344 -6.31 -32.06 -28.16
C HIS A 344 -6.81 -31.97 -29.61
N LYS A 345 -8.05 -32.41 -29.85
CA LYS A 345 -8.63 -32.59 -31.19
C LYS A 345 -8.55 -31.35 -32.10
N ASP A 346 -8.62 -30.17 -31.51
CA ASP A 346 -8.66 -28.87 -32.22
C ASP A 346 -7.28 -28.19 -32.35
N HIS A 347 -6.20 -28.86 -31.94
CA HIS A 347 -4.86 -28.27 -31.87
C HIS A 347 -3.80 -29.13 -32.56
N PRO A 348 -2.60 -28.59 -32.82
CA PRO A 348 -1.49 -29.39 -33.37
C PRO A 348 -1.21 -30.61 -32.49
N ASN A 349 -0.61 -31.65 -33.07
CA ASN A 349 -0.44 -32.97 -32.46
C ASN A 349 -1.74 -33.74 -32.16
N LYS A 350 -2.89 -33.35 -32.73
CA LYS A 350 -4.15 -34.12 -32.59
C LYS A 350 -4.04 -35.58 -33.05
N ASP A 351 -3.18 -35.85 -34.03
CA ASP A 351 -2.88 -37.18 -34.56
C ASP A 351 -1.76 -37.91 -33.80
N GLY A 352 -1.12 -37.24 -32.83
CA GLY A 352 0.02 -37.78 -32.09
C GLY A 352 1.33 -37.84 -32.88
N SER A 353 1.42 -37.16 -34.03
CA SER A 353 2.61 -37.17 -34.91
C SER A 353 3.84 -36.47 -34.33
N MET A 354 3.67 -35.59 -33.34
CA MET A 354 4.76 -34.81 -32.77
C MET A 354 5.38 -35.51 -31.56
N ASP A 355 6.64 -35.91 -31.71
CA ASP A 355 7.47 -36.32 -30.59
C ASP A 355 7.80 -35.14 -29.64
N ALA A 356 8.52 -35.43 -28.55
CA ALA A 356 8.87 -34.42 -27.54
C ALA A 356 9.71 -33.26 -28.11
N GLN A 357 10.60 -33.53 -29.07
CA GLN A 357 11.48 -32.53 -29.66
C GLN A 357 10.72 -31.63 -30.65
N ALA A 358 9.80 -32.21 -31.43
CA ALA A 358 8.89 -31.49 -32.30
C ALA A 358 7.95 -30.58 -31.47
N GLN A 359 7.40 -31.07 -30.35
CA GLN A 359 6.59 -30.26 -29.44
C GLN A 359 7.37 -29.09 -28.84
N LYS A 360 8.60 -29.33 -28.38
CA LYS A 360 9.48 -28.27 -27.86
C LYS A 360 9.78 -27.21 -28.93
N THR A 361 10.07 -27.65 -30.16
CA THR A 361 10.34 -26.76 -31.30
C THR A 361 9.12 -25.92 -31.66
N TYR A 362 7.93 -26.53 -31.68
CA TYR A 362 6.68 -25.81 -31.91
C TYR A 362 6.42 -24.77 -30.83
N LEU A 363 6.54 -25.15 -29.54
CA LEU A 363 6.33 -24.23 -28.43
C LEU A 363 7.33 -23.07 -28.42
N TYR A 364 8.58 -23.31 -28.82
CA TYR A 364 9.56 -22.23 -29.01
C TYR A 364 9.09 -21.24 -30.08
N LYS A 365 8.70 -21.72 -31.27
CA LYS A 365 8.16 -20.85 -32.34
C LYS A 365 6.88 -20.13 -31.91
N TYR A 366 5.97 -20.82 -31.22
CA TYR A 366 4.73 -20.26 -30.70
C TYR A 366 4.99 -19.17 -29.66
N ARG A 367 5.94 -19.39 -28.74
CA ARG A 367 6.39 -18.37 -27.78
C ARG A 367 6.90 -17.13 -28.49
N ARG A 368 7.80 -17.28 -29.47
CA ARG A 368 8.38 -16.15 -30.22
C ARG A 368 7.35 -15.34 -31.02
N LYS A 369 6.22 -15.94 -31.40
CA LYS A 369 5.09 -15.21 -31.99
C LYS A 369 4.30 -14.36 -30.99
N LEU A 370 4.33 -14.73 -29.71
CA LEU A 370 3.53 -14.09 -28.66
C LEU A 370 4.32 -13.13 -27.77
N ILE A 371 5.61 -13.37 -27.60
CA ILE A 371 6.49 -12.61 -26.71
C ILE A 371 7.75 -12.26 -27.50
N SER A 372 7.97 -10.97 -27.70
CA SER A 372 9.15 -10.44 -28.39
C SER A 372 10.39 -10.43 -27.47
N GLU A 373 11.57 -10.30 -28.06
CA GLU A 373 12.81 -10.02 -27.31
C GLU A 373 12.72 -8.74 -26.48
N GLU A 374 12.06 -7.71 -27.03
CA GLU A 374 11.87 -6.44 -26.33
C GLU A 374 11.00 -6.61 -25.08
N ASP A 375 9.93 -7.42 -25.16
CA ASP A 375 9.09 -7.75 -24.00
C ASP A 375 9.88 -8.52 -22.94
N GLU A 376 10.68 -9.51 -23.34
CA GLU A 376 11.54 -10.26 -22.41
C GLU A 376 12.56 -9.34 -21.72
N SER A 377 13.19 -8.43 -22.46
CA SER A 377 14.10 -7.42 -21.92
C SER A 377 13.39 -6.48 -20.96
N TYR A 378 12.20 -5.98 -21.32
CA TYR A 378 11.39 -5.15 -20.44
C TYR A 378 11.03 -5.88 -19.14
N ALA A 379 10.58 -7.13 -19.19
CA ALA A 379 10.21 -7.86 -17.98
C ALA A 379 11.39 -8.10 -17.02
N LYS A 380 12.62 -8.23 -17.52
CA LYS A 380 13.81 -8.37 -16.67
C LYS A 380 14.04 -7.13 -15.80
N ILE A 381 13.75 -5.96 -16.34
CA ILE A 381 13.97 -4.68 -15.66
C ILE A 381 12.70 -4.13 -14.99
N ALA A 382 11.50 -4.62 -15.31
CA ALA A 382 10.24 -4.07 -14.79
C ALA A 382 9.56 -4.95 -13.71
N ARG A 383 9.95 -6.22 -13.59
CA ARG A 383 9.30 -7.20 -12.70
C ARG A 383 10.28 -7.78 -11.69
N SER A 384 9.94 -7.68 -10.41
CA SER A 384 10.68 -8.32 -9.30
C SER A 384 9.84 -9.24 -8.42
N ASN A 385 8.54 -9.38 -8.71
CA ASN A 385 7.62 -10.23 -7.97
C ASN A 385 6.45 -10.72 -8.83
N ALA A 386 5.57 -11.51 -8.23
CA ALA A 386 4.36 -12.00 -8.88
C ALA A 386 3.27 -10.91 -9.00
N ALA A 387 2.28 -11.16 -9.86
CA ALA A 387 1.19 -10.22 -10.15
C ALA A 387 0.41 -9.78 -8.89
N TYR A 388 0.16 -10.68 -7.93
CA TYR A 388 -0.56 -10.34 -6.69
C TYR A 388 0.15 -9.30 -5.82
N HIS A 389 1.44 -9.03 -6.10
CA HIS A 389 2.25 -7.95 -5.55
C HIS A 389 2.58 -6.84 -6.57
N TYR A 390 1.67 -6.57 -7.51
CA TYR A 390 1.87 -5.57 -8.57
C TYR A 390 3.17 -5.81 -9.36
N PHE A 391 3.50 -7.08 -9.60
CA PHE A 391 4.73 -7.52 -10.27
C PHE A 391 6.03 -7.11 -9.56
N GLY A 392 5.97 -6.54 -8.35
CA GLY A 392 7.11 -5.82 -7.79
C GLY A 392 7.57 -4.67 -8.70
N SER A 393 6.66 -4.05 -9.43
CA SER A 393 6.98 -2.95 -10.36
C SER A 393 7.09 -1.62 -9.62
N ALA A 394 8.27 -1.00 -9.62
CA ALA A 394 8.45 0.35 -9.09
C ALA A 394 7.59 1.38 -9.82
N LYS A 395 7.32 1.20 -11.13
CA LYS A 395 6.40 2.04 -11.90
C LYS A 395 5.02 2.11 -11.25
N THR A 396 4.50 0.95 -10.84
CA THR A 396 3.21 0.86 -10.17
C THR A 396 3.28 1.43 -8.75
N MET A 397 4.27 0.99 -7.97
CA MET A 397 4.36 1.32 -6.55
C MET A 397 4.63 2.81 -6.29
N ALA A 398 5.48 3.43 -7.11
CA ALA A 398 5.79 4.86 -7.04
C ALA A 398 4.55 5.74 -7.28
N ARG A 399 3.70 5.34 -8.24
CA ARG A 399 2.44 6.05 -8.52
C ARG A 399 1.43 5.87 -7.39
N ILE A 400 1.38 4.69 -6.76
CA ILE A 400 0.51 4.44 -5.60
C ILE A 400 0.91 5.34 -4.43
N GLY A 401 2.19 5.36 -4.04
CA GLY A 401 2.64 6.17 -2.91
C GLY A 401 2.46 7.67 -3.16
N LYS A 402 2.76 8.14 -4.37
CA LYS A 402 2.46 9.52 -4.81
C LYS A 402 0.96 9.84 -4.67
N ALA A 403 0.09 8.99 -5.19
CA ALA A 403 -1.36 9.21 -5.15
C ALA A 403 -1.92 9.21 -3.71
N PHE A 404 -1.37 8.39 -2.81
CA PHE A 404 -1.73 8.43 -1.39
C PHE A 404 -1.34 9.77 -0.74
N ALA A 405 -0.14 10.28 -1.03
CA ALA A 405 0.29 11.57 -0.52
C ALA A 405 -0.60 12.70 -1.06
N GLU A 406 -0.82 12.73 -2.38
CA GLU A 406 -1.66 13.75 -3.04
C GLU A 406 -3.09 13.76 -2.48
N ALA A 407 -3.73 12.60 -2.34
CA ALA A 407 -5.07 12.51 -1.77
C ALA A 407 -5.12 13.00 -0.31
N MET A 408 -4.12 12.65 0.51
CA MET A 408 -4.02 13.16 1.88
C MET A 408 -3.88 14.68 1.93
N ILE A 409 -3.00 15.24 1.10
CA ILE A 409 -2.73 16.67 1.04
C ILE A 409 -3.97 17.42 0.53
N GLU A 410 -4.67 16.90 -0.48
CA GLU A 410 -5.88 17.52 -1.02
C GLU A 410 -6.99 17.60 0.04
N MET A 411 -7.23 16.52 0.79
CA MET A 411 -8.23 16.51 1.87
C MET A 411 -7.90 17.48 3.01
N ARG A 412 -6.64 17.90 3.17
CA ARG A 412 -6.22 18.90 4.17
C ARG A 412 -6.38 20.35 3.70
N LYS A 413 -6.55 20.57 2.39
CA LYS A 413 -6.78 21.92 1.83
C LYS A 413 -8.26 22.31 1.84
N LYS A 414 -9.15 21.33 1.99
CA LYS A 414 -10.61 21.48 2.12
C LYS A 414 -10.96 21.46 3.60
#